data_AF-A0A7S0V6N6-F1
#
_entry.id   AF-A0A7S0V6N6-F1
#
_cell.length_a   1.000
_cell.length_b   1.000
_cell.length_c   1.000
_cell.angle_alpha   90.00
_cell.angle_beta   90.00
_cell.angle_gamma   90.00
#
_symmetry.space_group_name_H-M   'P 1'
#
loop_
_entity.id
_entity.type
_entity.pdbx_description
1 polymer ?
#
loop_
_entity_poly.entity_id
_entity_poly.type
_entity_poly.pdbx_seq_one_letter_code
_entity_poly.pdbx_strand_id
1 'polypeptide(L)'
;ILDIVQQASNYKQLKRGSNEVTKTLNRGISEFVVIAADTEPFEILLHLPLLAEDKNVPYVFIPSKAALGRACGLSMPVIAASITTNDGSQLTPQIKALNASMDRLFV
;
A
#
# COMPACT_ATOMS: atom_id res chain seq x y z
N ILE A 1 9.41 4.04 2.60
CA ILE A 1 8.02 3.65 2.22
C ILE A 1 7.23 4.88 1.72
N LEU A 2 7.05 5.93 2.53
CA LEU A 2 6.27 7.11 2.13
C LEU A 2 6.80 7.79 0.86
N ASP A 3 8.11 7.88 0.67
CA ASP A 3 8.70 8.47 -0.55
C ASP A 3 8.36 7.65 -1.81
N ILE A 4 8.36 6.32 -1.70
CA ILE A 4 7.98 5.43 -2.82
C ILE A 4 6.48 5.58 -3.12
N VAL A 5 5.64 5.69 -2.08
CA VAL A 5 4.21 5.98 -2.26
C VAL A 5 4.01 7.32 -2.98
N GLN A 6 4.81 8.33 -2.65
CA GLN A 6 4.78 9.63 -3.31
C GLN A 6 5.21 9.57 -4.76
N GLN A 7 6.28 8.86 -5.07
CA GLN A 7 6.69 8.65 -6.45
C GLN A 7 5.63 7.85 -7.22
N ALA A 8 5.12 6.76 -6.66
CA ALA A 8 4.06 5.94 -7.28
C ALA A 8 2.77 6.73 -7.54
N SER A 9 2.45 7.69 -6.67
CA SER A 9 1.37 8.65 -6.88
C SER A 9 1.60 9.49 -8.15
N ASN A 10 2.81 10.00 -8.36
CA ASN A 10 3.14 10.80 -9.54
C ASN A 10 3.08 9.99 -10.84
N TYR A 11 3.49 8.72 -10.80
CA TYR A 11 3.40 7.80 -11.93
C TYR A 11 2.00 7.15 -12.11
N LYS A 12 1.00 7.56 -11.32
CA LYS A 12 -0.36 6.97 -11.33
C LYS A 12 -0.40 5.45 -11.10
N GLN A 13 0.61 4.91 -10.41
CA GLN A 13 0.77 3.50 -10.08
C GLN A 13 0.29 3.19 -8.64
N LEU A 14 -0.65 3.98 -8.15
CA LEU A 14 -1.13 3.92 -6.77
C LEU A 14 -2.66 3.90 -6.75
N LYS A 15 -3.24 2.96 -6.01
CA LYS A 15 -4.66 2.90 -5.68
C LYS A 15 -4.84 3.22 -4.19
N ARG A 16 -5.90 3.96 -3.87
CA ARG A 16 -6.09 4.59 -2.56
C ARG A 16 -7.48 4.29 -2.03
N GLY A 17 -7.58 4.06 -0.73
CA GLY A 17 -8.81 3.70 -0.03
C GLY A 17 -9.04 2.19 0.02
N SER A 18 -9.73 1.74 1.08
CA SER A 18 -9.91 0.32 1.40
C SER A 18 -10.50 -0.47 0.22
N ASN A 19 -11.58 0.02 -0.38
CA ASN A 19 -12.26 -0.68 -1.48
C ASN A 19 -11.39 -0.86 -2.72
N GLU A 20 -10.55 0.12 -3.04
CA GLU A 20 -9.65 0.03 -4.19
C GLU A 20 -8.50 -0.93 -3.92
N VAL A 21 -7.97 -0.95 -2.68
CA VAL A 21 -6.97 -1.93 -2.25
C VAL A 21 -7.53 -3.36 -2.35
N THR A 22 -8.75 -3.58 -1.89
CA THR A 22 -9.43 -4.88 -2.02
C THR A 22 -9.57 -5.30 -3.49
N LYS A 23 -9.89 -4.37 -4.40
CA LYS A 23 -9.94 -4.66 -5.84
C LYS A 23 -8.57 -5.02 -6.41
N THR A 24 -7.51 -4.31 -6.04
CA THR A 24 -6.16 -4.60 -6.55
C THR A 24 -5.63 -5.93 -6.06
N LEU A 25 -5.90 -6.28 -4.80
CA LEU A 25 -5.56 -7.58 -4.22
C LEU A 25 -6.29 -8.72 -4.94
N ASN A 26 -7.60 -8.60 -5.12
CA ASN A 26 -8.39 -9.62 -5.83
C ASN A 26 -8.00 -9.78 -7.31
N ARG A 27 -7.51 -8.71 -7.94
CA ARG A 27 -7.02 -8.75 -9.33
C ARG A 27 -5.59 -9.28 -9.46
N GLY A 28 -4.87 -9.47 -8.35
CA GLY A 28 -3.47 -9.92 -8.38
C GLY A 28 -2.51 -8.91 -9.02
N ILE A 29 -2.86 -7.63 -9.00
CA ILE A 29 -2.03 -6.54 -9.58
C ILE A 29 -1.36 -5.69 -8.49
N SER A 30 -1.45 -6.10 -7.23
CA SER A 30 -0.90 -5.39 -6.08
C SER A 30 0.51 -5.91 -5.78
N GLU A 31 1.49 -5.02 -5.72
CA GLU A 31 2.86 -5.36 -5.33
C GLU A 31 3.01 -5.39 -3.80
N PHE A 32 2.46 -4.38 -3.14
CA PHE A 32 2.38 -4.31 -1.68
C PHE A 32 1.29 -3.34 -1.25
N VAL A 33 0.85 -3.50 0.00
CA VAL A 33 -0.22 -2.70 0.61
C VAL A 33 0.32 -1.90 1.80
N VAL A 34 -0.16 -0.67 1.93
CA VAL A 34 0.14 0.23 3.03
C VAL A 34 -1.14 0.52 3.79
N ILE A 35 -1.12 0.32 5.11
CA ILE A 35 -2.27 0.48 5.99
C ILE A 35 -1.91 1.49 7.08
N ALA A 36 -2.83 2.40 7.40
CA ALA A 36 -2.63 3.38 8.47
C ALA A 36 -3.13 2.85 9.82
N ALA A 37 -2.26 2.84 10.83
CA ALA A 37 -2.54 2.31 12.16
C ALA A 37 -3.39 3.24 13.05
N ASP A 38 -3.43 4.55 12.78
CA ASP A 38 -4.25 5.56 13.47
C ASP A 38 -5.67 5.70 12.88
N THR A 39 -6.15 4.64 12.22
CA THR A 39 -7.50 4.61 11.67
C THR A 39 -8.49 4.28 12.77
N GLU A 40 -9.51 5.13 12.91
CA GLU A 40 -10.61 4.96 13.84
C GLU A 40 -11.92 5.03 13.04
N PRO A 41 -12.80 4.03 13.14
CA PRO A 41 -12.63 2.72 13.79
C PRO A 41 -11.67 1.79 13.01
N PHE A 42 -10.82 1.04 13.71
CA PHE A 42 -9.80 0.17 13.10
C PHE A 42 -10.42 -1.07 12.43
N GLU A 43 -11.61 -1.46 12.87
CA GLU A 43 -12.39 -2.59 12.41
C GLU A 43 -12.63 -2.55 10.89
N ILE A 44 -12.68 -1.35 10.31
CA ILE A 44 -12.86 -1.15 8.87
C ILE A 44 -11.71 -1.79 8.07
N LEU A 45 -10.48 -1.83 8.62
CA LEU A 45 -9.29 -2.29 7.90
C LEU A 45 -8.94 -3.76 8.15
N LEU A 46 -9.60 -4.44 9.09
CA LEU A 46 -9.24 -5.82 9.50
C LEU A 46 -9.30 -6.84 8.36
N HIS A 47 -10.10 -6.58 7.32
CA HIS A 47 -10.17 -7.46 6.15
C HIS A 47 -8.96 -7.36 5.23
N LEU A 48 -8.19 -6.26 5.27
CA LEU A 48 -7.07 -6.04 4.36
C LEU A 48 -5.86 -6.94 4.67
N PRO A 49 -5.36 -7.04 5.92
CA PRO A 49 -4.26 -7.96 6.23
C PRO A 49 -4.60 -9.41 5.90
N LEU A 50 -5.81 -9.87 6.27
CA LEU A 50 -6.26 -11.22 5.99
C LEU A 50 -6.28 -11.54 4.49
N LEU A 51 -6.77 -10.60 3.67
CA LEU A 51 -6.79 -10.76 2.22
C LEU A 51 -5.38 -10.69 1.62
N ALA A 52 -4.50 -9.85 2.17
CA ALA A 52 -3.11 -9.73 1.72
C ALA A 52 -2.34 -11.04 1.99
N GLU A 53 -2.54 -11.67 3.15
CA GLU A 53 -1.98 -12.99 3.48
C GLU A 53 -2.48 -14.09 2.55
N ASP A 54 -3.79 -14.17 2.29
CA ASP A 54 -4.36 -15.15 1.36
C ASP A 54 -3.77 -15.03 -0.07
N LYS A 55 -3.43 -13.80 -0.47
CA LYS A 55 -2.84 -13.50 -1.78
C LYS A 55 -1.30 -13.48 -1.78
N ASN A 56 -0.65 -13.75 -0.65
CA ASN A 56 0.80 -13.62 -0.48
C ASN A 56 1.34 -12.25 -0.92
N VAL A 57 0.59 -11.17 -0.65
CA VAL A 57 1.01 -9.80 -0.94
C VAL A 57 1.54 -9.16 0.35
N PRO A 58 2.77 -8.62 0.35
CA PRO A 58 3.32 -7.97 1.53
C PRO A 58 2.51 -6.72 1.91
N TYR A 59 2.33 -6.50 3.20
CA TYR A 59 1.66 -5.32 3.72
C TYR A 59 2.48 -4.64 4.81
N VAL A 60 2.22 -3.36 5.07
CA VAL A 60 2.91 -2.62 6.12
C VAL A 60 1.99 -1.64 6.81
N PHE A 61 2.15 -1.50 8.12
CA PHE A 61 1.47 -0.48 8.91
C PHE A 61 2.32 0.79 9.02
N ILE A 62 1.70 1.94 8.79
CA ILE A 62 2.30 3.26 8.99
C ILE A 62 1.55 3.93 10.15
N PRO A 63 2.25 4.64 11.05
CA PRO A 63 1.62 5.24 12.23
C PRO A 63 0.59 6.34 11.93
N SER A 64 0.61 6.98 10.74
CA SER A 64 -0.27 8.11 10.46
C SER A 64 -0.94 8.09 9.07
N LYS A 65 -2.27 8.14 9.05
CA LYS A 65 -3.14 8.29 7.87
C LYS A 65 -3.00 9.65 7.20
N ALA A 66 -2.66 10.68 7.98
CA ALA A 66 -2.38 12.02 7.45
C ALA A 66 -1.07 12.05 6.67
N ALA A 67 -0.02 11.37 7.17
CA ALA A 67 1.23 11.22 6.44
C ALA A 67 1.04 10.41 5.14
N LEU A 68 0.24 9.34 5.20
CA LEU A 68 -0.11 8.55 4.01
C LEU A 68 -0.87 9.37 2.97
N GLY A 69 -1.85 10.18 3.40
CA GLY A 69 -2.59 11.10 2.54
C GLY A 69 -1.67 12.09 1.82
N ARG A 70 -0.74 12.73 2.55
CA ARG A 70 0.26 13.64 1.96
C ARG A 70 1.18 12.93 0.97
N ALA A 71 1.65 11.72 1.29
CA ALA A 71 2.43 10.91 0.36
C ALA A 71 1.63 10.58 -0.90
N CYS A 72 0.33 10.35 -0.79
CA CYS A 72 -0.55 10.18 -1.93
C CYS A 72 -0.81 11.50 -2.71
N GLY A 73 -0.27 12.64 -2.28
CA GLY A 73 -0.57 13.95 -2.89
C GLY A 73 -1.99 14.43 -2.63
N LEU A 74 -2.63 13.97 -1.54
CA LEU A 74 -3.96 14.39 -1.11
C LEU A 74 -3.84 15.24 0.16
N SER A 75 -4.71 16.25 0.27
CA SER A 75 -4.92 17.00 1.51
C SER A 75 -5.72 16.21 2.55
N MET A 76 -6.47 15.20 2.09
CA MET A 76 -7.30 14.34 2.93
C MET A 76 -6.51 13.12 3.44
N PRO A 77 -6.82 12.62 4.65
CA PRO A 77 -6.20 11.42 5.19
C PRO A 77 -6.56 10.19 4.35
N VAL A 78 -5.61 9.26 4.22
CA VAL A 78 -5.79 7.99 3.51
C VAL A 78 -5.53 6.85 4.48
N ILE A 79 -6.48 5.94 4.59
CA ILE A 79 -6.44 4.81 5.53
C ILE A 79 -5.70 3.58 4.97
N ALA A 80 -5.72 3.41 3.65
CA ALA A 80 -5.10 2.29 2.96
C ALA A 80 -4.69 2.71 1.54
N ALA A 81 -3.58 2.18 1.06
CA ALA A 81 -3.13 2.36 -0.31
C ALA A 81 -2.45 1.09 -0.83
N SER A 82 -2.57 0.82 -2.12
CA SER A 82 -1.92 -0.29 -2.80
C SER A 82 -1.06 0.26 -3.92
N ILE A 83 0.19 -0.17 -3.99
CA ILE A 83 1.02 0.06 -5.17
C ILE A 83 0.72 -1.06 -6.17
N THR A 84 0.45 -0.69 -7.43
CA THR A 84 0.13 -1.66 -8.47
C THR A 84 1.38 -2.07 -9.25
N THR A 85 1.39 -3.26 -9.83
CA THR A 85 2.46 -3.68 -10.74
C THR A 85 2.43 -2.84 -12.02
N ASN A 86 3.59 -2.38 -12.47
CA ASN A 86 3.77 -1.76 -13.78
C ASN A 86 5.21 -2.00 -14.25
N ASP A 87 5.38 -2.95 -15.15
CA ASP A 87 6.70 -3.39 -15.64
C ASP A 87 7.47 -2.30 -16.39
N GLY A 88 6.77 -1.30 -16.93
CA GLY A 88 7.38 -0.15 -17.61
C GLY A 88 7.83 0.99 -16.67
N SER A 89 7.62 0.85 -15.36
CA SER A 89 7.91 1.90 -14.40
C SER A 89 9.37 1.90 -13.94
N GLN A 90 9.96 3.08 -13.81
CA GLN A 90 11.30 3.25 -13.23
C GLN A 90 11.36 2.92 -11.72
N LEU A 91 10.20 2.74 -11.07
CA LEU A 91 10.08 2.41 -9.65
C LEU A 91 10.23 0.92 -9.35
N THR A 92 10.14 0.05 -10.35
CA THR A 92 10.24 -1.41 -10.20
C THR A 92 11.44 -1.88 -9.36
N PRO A 93 12.69 -1.39 -9.54
CA PRO A 93 13.81 -1.81 -8.69
C PRO A 93 13.63 -1.39 -7.22
N GLN A 94 13.06 -0.21 -6.97
CA GLN A 94 12.82 0.28 -5.61
C GLN A 94 11.70 -0.51 -4.92
N ILE A 95 10.64 -0.83 -5.64
CA ILE A 95 9.53 -1.65 -5.14
C ILE A 95 10.04 -3.05 -4.78
N LYS A 96 10.84 -3.68 -5.65
CA LYS A 96 11.44 -5.00 -5.36
C LYS A 96 12.37 -4.98 -4.13
N ALA A 97 13.20 -3.95 -4.00
CA ALA A 97 14.05 -3.79 -2.81
C ALA A 97 13.23 -3.60 -1.52
N LEU A 98 12.11 -2.89 -1.61
CA LEU A 98 11.19 -2.71 -0.49
C LEU A 98 10.49 -4.02 -0.11
N ASN A 99 9.97 -4.75 -1.10
CA ASN A 99 9.31 -6.06 -0.87
C ASN A 99 10.28 -7.03 -0.18
N ALA A 100 11.52 -7.13 -0.66
CA ALA A 100 12.55 -7.97 -0.02
C ALA A 100 12.88 -7.55 1.43
N SER A 101 12.66 -6.28 1.79
CA SER A 101 12.82 -5.79 3.16
C SER A 101 11.60 -6.11 4.02
N MET A 102 10.40 -6.08 3.43
CA MET A 102 9.14 -6.44 4.09
C MET A 102 9.07 -7.93 4.38
N ASP A 103 9.47 -8.79 3.44
CA ASP A 103 9.48 -10.25 3.63
C ASP A 103 10.34 -10.68 4.84
N ARG A 104 11.41 -9.94 5.14
CA ARG A 104 12.26 -10.21 6.31
C ARG A 104 11.61 -9.83 7.64
N LEU A 105 10.58 -8.99 7.62
CA LEU A 105 9.86 -8.55 8.81
C LEU A 105 8.73 -9.52 9.21
N PHE A 106 8.32 -10.39 8.27
CA PHE A 106 7.28 -11.40 8.46
C PHE A 106 7.83 -12.79 8.84
N VAL A 107 9.16 -12.92 9.04
CA VAL A 107 9.83 -14.13 9.58
C VAL A 107 10.22 -13.88 11.03
#